data_AF-A0A538JDB0-F1
#
_entry.id   AF-A0A538JDB0-F1
#
_cell.length_a   1.000
_cell.length_b   1.000
_cell.length_c   1.000
_cell.angle_alpha   90.00
_cell.angle_beta   90.00
_cell.angle_gamma   90.00
#
_symmetry.space_group_name_H-M   'P 1'
#
loop_
_entity.id
_entity.type
_entity.pdbx_description
1 polymer ?
#
loop_
_entity_poly.entity_id
_entity_poly.type
_entity_poly.pdbx_seq_one_letter_code
_entity_poly.pdbx_strand_id
1 'polypeptide(L)'
;MNLGPTELLLFTLLIIPLALVFPIWGIIDAAGRPDSAWARAEQNKTLWIVLQAVGMLVCFGWILAVVYLFAIRPKVKQAQDFGGTVA
;
A
#
# COMPACT_ATOMS: atom_id res chain seq x y z
N MET A 1 17.03 21.57 -4.15
CA MET A 1 16.69 21.67 -2.70
C MET A 1 17.25 20.41 -2.05
N ASN A 2 18.29 20.54 -1.23
CA ASN A 2 18.79 19.39 -0.46
C ASN A 2 17.81 19.15 0.69
N LEU A 3 17.16 18.00 0.71
CA LEU A 3 16.37 17.57 1.85
C LEU A 3 17.35 17.19 2.96
N GLY A 4 17.48 18.04 3.97
CA GLY A 4 18.29 17.75 5.14
C GLY A 4 17.61 16.73 6.05
N PRO A 5 18.34 16.21 7.06
CA PRO A 5 17.80 15.26 8.04
C PRO A 5 16.56 15.80 8.76
N THR A 6 16.51 17.10 9.01
CA THR A 6 15.40 17.76 9.69
C THR A 6 14.14 17.78 8.84
N GLU A 7 14.25 18.09 7.55
CA GLU A 7 13.12 18.09 6.62
C GLU A 7 12.58 16.68 6.44
N LEU A 8 13.45 15.68 6.33
CA LEU A 8 13.05 14.26 6.29
C LEU A 8 12.28 13.85 7.56
N LEU A 9 12.72 14.33 8.72
CA LEU A 9 12.07 14.04 10.00
C LEU A 9 10.68 14.69 10.08
N LEU A 10 10.55 15.94 9.63
CA LEU A 10 9.27 16.64 9.54
C LEU A 10 8.32 15.94 8.55
N PHE A 11 8.79 15.58 7.36
CA PHE A 11 7.97 14.85 6.39
C PHE A 11 7.52 13.49 6.92
N THR A 12 8.40 12.77 7.61
CA THR A 12 8.07 11.45 8.20
C THR A 12 7.04 11.59 9.32
N LEU A 13 7.24 12.56 10.23
CA LEU A 13 6.31 12.82 11.34
C LEU A 13 4.96 13.36 10.88
N LEU A 14 4.89 13.98 9.70
CA LEU A 14 3.64 14.55 9.18
C LEU A 14 2.91 13.56 8.26
N ILE A 15 3.63 12.84 7.38
CA ILE A 15 3.02 11.96 6.38
C ILE A 15 2.56 10.62 6.96
N ILE A 16 3.33 10.01 7.89
CA ILE A 16 2.97 8.70 8.45
C ILE A 16 1.67 8.76 9.26
N PRO A 17 1.47 9.72 10.18
CA PRO A 17 0.22 9.81 10.92
C PRO A 17 -0.96 10.12 10.01
N LEU A 18 -0.79 10.98 9.01
CA LEU A 18 -1.84 11.26 8.03
C LEU A 18 -2.21 10.01 7.22
N ALA A 19 -1.24 9.19 6.83
CA ALA A 19 -1.48 7.93 6.12
C ALA A 19 -2.26 6.89 6.96
N LEU A 20 -2.28 7.01 8.28
CA LEU A 20 -3.06 6.13 9.17
C LEU A 20 -4.40 6.75 9.55
N VAL A 21 -4.43 8.04 9.89
CA VAL A 21 -5.62 8.74 10.36
C VAL A 21 -6.65 8.91 9.24
N PHE A 22 -6.22 9.21 8.01
CA PHE A 22 -7.13 9.38 6.87
C PHE A 22 -7.93 8.13 6.52
N PRO A 23 -7.33 6.94 6.34
CA PRO A 23 -8.10 5.74 6.04
C PRO A 23 -8.99 5.29 7.20
N ILE A 24 -8.58 5.51 8.47
CA ILE A 24 -9.49 5.27 9.62
C ILE A 24 -10.72 6.18 9.52
N TRP A 25 -10.49 7.48 9.30
CA TRP A 25 -11.58 8.45 9.16
C TRP A 25 -12.50 8.09 7.98
N GLY A 26 -11.94 7.75 6.82
CA GLY A 26 -12.72 7.41 5.65
C GLY A 26 -13.45 6.07 5.75
N ILE A 27 -12.98 5.12 6.57
CA ILE A 27 -13.75 3.91 6.91
C ILE A 27 -14.96 4.28 7.79
N ILE A 28 -14.77 5.12 8.82
CA ILE A 28 -15.86 5.58 9.70
C ILE A 28 -16.91 6.35 8.89
N ASP A 29 -16.45 7.27 8.05
CA ASP A 29 -17.29 8.06 7.14
C ASP A 29 -18.08 7.16 6.18
N ALA A 30 -17.42 6.15 5.59
CA ALA A 30 -18.08 5.20 4.70
C ALA A 30 -19.09 4.30 5.44
N ALA A 31 -18.75 3.84 6.64
CA ALA A 31 -19.59 2.99 7.48
C ALA A 31 -20.86 3.72 7.96
N GLY A 32 -20.74 5.01 8.29
CA GLY A 32 -21.84 5.85 8.76
C GLY A 32 -22.89 6.21 7.71
N ARG A 33 -22.61 5.98 6.42
CA ARG A 33 -23.58 6.22 5.33
C ARG A 33 -24.50 5.02 5.11
N PRO A 34 -25.83 5.24 4.97
CA PRO A 34 -26.79 4.17 4.74
C PRO A 34 -26.61 3.54 3.36
N ASP A 35 -26.89 2.24 3.23
CA ASP A 35 -26.66 1.49 1.99
C ASP A 35 -27.50 1.99 0.81
N SER A 36 -28.65 2.64 1.09
CA SER A 36 -29.46 3.31 0.07
C SER A 36 -28.73 4.46 -0.63
N ALA A 37 -27.83 5.16 0.07
CA ALA A 37 -27.00 6.21 -0.53
C ALA A 37 -25.92 5.61 -1.44
N TRP A 38 -25.32 4.48 -1.04
CA TRP A 38 -24.35 3.75 -1.85
C TRP A 38 -24.98 3.14 -3.11
N ALA A 39 -26.18 2.57 -2.98
CA ALA A 39 -26.93 2.01 -4.10
C ALA A 39 -27.35 3.08 -5.13
N ARG A 40 -27.80 4.25 -4.66
CA ARG A 40 -28.09 5.42 -5.54
C ARG A 40 -26.85 5.96 -6.23
N ALA A 41 -25.68 5.83 -5.61
CA ALA A 41 -24.40 6.19 -6.20
C ALA A 41 -23.84 5.10 -7.14
N GLU A 42 -24.52 3.95 -7.26
CA GLU A 42 -24.03 2.78 -8.00
C GLU A 42 -22.63 2.31 -7.54
N GLN A 43 -22.34 2.47 -6.24
CA GLN A 43 -21.04 2.13 -5.65
C GLN A 43 -21.16 1.03 -4.60
N ASN A 44 -20.09 0.25 -4.46
CA ASN A 44 -20.02 -0.82 -3.46
C ASN A 44 -19.30 -0.33 -2.19
N LYS A 45 -20.07 -0.15 -1.10
CA LYS A 45 -19.58 0.25 0.22
C LYS A 45 -18.44 -0.65 0.72
N THR A 46 -18.60 -1.96 0.60
CA THR A 46 -17.62 -2.95 1.08
C THR A 46 -16.29 -2.83 0.32
N LEU A 47 -16.35 -2.56 -0.99
CA LEU A 47 -15.14 -2.34 -1.79
C LEU A 47 -14.33 -1.15 -1.26
N TRP A 48 -14.97 -0.02 -0.99
CA TRP A 48 -14.29 1.19 -0.51
C TRP A 48 -13.75 1.06 0.91
N ILE A 49 -14.45 0.33 1.79
CA ILE A 49 -13.94 0.02 3.13
C ILE A 49 -12.73 -0.92 3.04
N VAL A 50 -12.79 -1.96 2.21
CA VAL A 50 -11.68 -2.90 2.00
C VAL A 50 -10.48 -2.20 1.36
N LEU A 51 -10.69 -1.33 0.38
CA LEU A 51 -9.59 -0.56 -0.24
C LEU A 51 -8.88 0.34 0.76
N GLN A 52 -9.62 0.98 1.67
CA GLN A 52 -9.01 1.80 2.72
C GLN A 52 -8.30 0.94 3.79
N ALA A 53 -8.87 -0.20 4.16
CA ALA A 53 -8.24 -1.14 5.09
C ALA A 53 -6.97 -1.78 4.50
N VAL A 54 -7.01 -2.22 3.25
CA VAL A 54 -5.85 -2.73 2.51
C VAL A 54 -4.85 -1.62 2.25
N GLY A 55 -5.30 -0.41 1.91
CA GLY A 55 -4.44 0.76 1.73
C GLY A 55 -3.64 1.11 2.99
N MET A 56 -4.25 0.95 4.16
CA MET A 56 -3.58 1.08 5.46
C MET A 56 -2.56 -0.03 5.72
N LEU A 57 -2.86 -1.27 5.29
CA LEU A 57 -1.95 -2.41 5.43
C LEU A 57 -0.84 -2.46 4.37
N VAL A 58 -1.01 -1.79 3.23
CA VAL A 58 -0.10 -1.83 2.07
C VAL A 58 0.73 -0.54 1.96
N CYS A 59 0.96 0.18 3.06
CA CYS A 59 1.98 1.24 3.16
C CYS A 59 3.44 0.75 2.91
N PHE A 60 3.65 -0.44 2.31
CA PHE A 60 4.87 -1.25 2.38
C PHE A 60 5.41 -1.71 1.01
N GLY A 61 5.35 -0.87 -0.03
CA GLY A 61 6.10 -1.13 -1.26
C GLY A 61 7.59 -1.45 -1.01
N TRP A 62 8.14 -0.94 0.09
CA TRP A 62 9.54 -1.15 0.47
C TRP A 62 9.79 -2.55 1.05
N ILE A 63 8.85 -3.13 1.80
CA ILE A 63 8.99 -4.50 2.32
C ILE A 63 8.82 -5.51 1.19
N LEU A 64 7.85 -5.31 0.29
CA LEU A 64 7.74 -6.15 -0.91
C LEU A 64 8.98 -6.06 -1.79
N ALA A 65 9.60 -4.88 -1.93
CA ALA A 65 10.86 -4.70 -2.65
C ALA A 65 12.01 -5.46 -1.98
N VAL A 66 12.12 -5.45 -0.64
CA VAL A 66 13.12 -6.22 0.12
C VAL A 66 12.89 -7.73 -0.07
N VAL A 67 11.65 -8.20 0.08
CA VAL A 67 11.31 -9.62 -0.13
C VAL A 67 11.62 -10.05 -1.57
N TYR A 68 11.30 -9.23 -2.57
CA TYR A 68 11.63 -9.49 -3.96
C TYR A 68 13.14 -9.59 -4.19
N LEU A 69 13.92 -8.66 -3.64
CA LEU A 69 15.37 -8.60 -3.81
C LEU A 69 16.08 -9.81 -3.17
N PHE A 70 15.67 -10.21 -1.97
CA PHE A 70 16.35 -11.27 -1.22
C PHE A 70 15.79 -12.68 -1.49
N ALA A 71 14.48 -12.83 -1.71
CA ALA A 71 13.86 -14.16 -1.83
C ALA A 71 13.58 -14.58 -3.28
N ILE A 72 13.17 -13.63 -4.14
CA ILE A 72 12.71 -13.93 -5.50
C ILE A 72 13.84 -13.82 -6.52
N ARG A 73 14.62 -12.73 -6.47
CA ARG A 73 15.75 -12.49 -7.40
C ARG A 73 16.76 -13.65 -7.50
N PRO A 74 17.24 -14.28 -6.41
CA PRO A 74 18.18 -15.40 -6.55
C PRO A 74 17.53 -16.64 -7.19
N LYS A 75 16.24 -16.90 -6.92
CA LYS A 75 15.50 -18.03 -7.51
C LYS A 75 15.30 -17.85 -9.00
N VAL A 76 14.96 -16.63 -9.44
CA VAL A 76 14.81 -16.31 -10.85
C VAL A 76 16.14 -16.42 -11.58
N LYS A 77 17.23 -15.92 -10.99
CA LYS A 77 18.57 -16.03 -11.58
C LYS A 77 18.99 -17.50 -11.76
N GLN A 78 18.78 -18.34 -10.75
CA GLN A 78 19.07 -19.78 -10.84
C GLN A 78 18.23 -20.48 -11.93
N ALA A 79 16.96 -20.10 -12.08
CA ALA A 79 16.11 -20.64 -13.14
C ALA A 79 16.54 -20.19 -14.55
N GLN A 80 17.05 -18.96 -14.69
CA GLN A 80 17.60 -18.45 -15.95
C GLN A 80 18.90 -19.17 -16.34
N ASP A 81 19.81 -19.41 -15.39
CA ASP A 81 21.06 -20.13 -15.65
C ASP A 81 20.81 -21.59 -16.07
N PHE A 82 19.80 -22.24 -15.49
CA PHE A 82 19.38 -23.60 -15.90
C PHE A 82 18.79 -23.64 -17.31
N GLY A 83 17.99 -22.63 -17.68
CA GLY A 83 17.42 -22.50 -19.04
C GLY A 83 18.45 -22.12 -20.12
N GLY A 84 19.52 -21.41 -19.75
CA GLY A 84 20.61 -21.01 -20.66
C GLY A 84 21.67 -22.08 -20.89
N THR A 85 21.71 -23.16 -20.11
CA THR A 85 22.68 -24.26 -20.28
C THR A 85 22.17 -25.35 -21.23
N VAL A 86 20.91 -25.28 -21.66
CA VAL A 86 20.26 -26.23 -22.59
C VAL A 86 19.93 -25.62 -23.97
N ALA A 87 20.43 -24.41 -24.25
CA ALA A 87 20.33 -23.72 -25.54
C ALA A 87 21.74 -23.56 -26.16
#